data_AF-A0A026WEB1-F1
#
_entry.id   AF-A0A026WEB1-F1
#
_cell.length_a   1.000
_cell.length_b   1.000
_cell.length_c   1.000
_cell.angle_alpha   90.00
_cell.angle_beta   90.00
_cell.angle_gamma   90.00
#
_symmetry.space_group_name_H-M   'P 1'
#
loop_
_entity.id
_entity.type
_entity.pdbx_description
1 polymer ?
#
loop_
_entity_poly.entity_id
_entity_poly.type
_entity_poly.pdbx_seq_one_letter_code
_entity_poly.pdbx_strand_id
1 'polypeptide(L)'
;MRVFKYSGLQQRCNDEYFRDNTHLIADSAYTLQKHIMVPYRNNGHLTNEARRYNHVLSRTRMIIEKAIGLLKGRWRSFRQITYAEDGSDSIMYN
;
A
#
# COMPACT_ATOMS: atom_id res chain seq x y z
N MET A 1 7.02 1.52 11.26
CA MET A 1 7.35 2.25 10.00
C MET A 1 7.56 3.74 10.29
N ARG A 2 8.74 4.33 10.00
CA ARG A 2 9.00 5.77 10.26
C ARG A 2 8.06 6.69 9.47
N VAL A 3 7.86 6.40 8.17
CA VAL A 3 7.02 7.20 7.28
C VAL A 3 5.60 7.36 7.83
N PHE A 4 4.99 6.28 8.31
CA PHE A 4 3.63 6.32 8.87
C PHE A 4 3.50 7.19 10.11
N LYS A 5 4.51 7.15 10.99
CA LYS A 5 4.55 7.96 12.21
C LYS A 5 4.67 9.45 11.90
N TYR A 6 5.43 9.80 10.86
CA TYR A 6 5.70 11.19 10.49
C TYR A 6 4.76 11.76 9.43
N SER A 7 3.94 10.94 8.76
CA SER A 7 3.02 11.41 7.71
C SER A 7 1.77 12.12 8.24
N GLY A 8 1.56 12.19 9.55
CA GLY A 8 0.30 12.69 10.13
C GLY A 8 -0.85 11.69 10.07
N LEU A 9 -0.72 10.60 9.30
CA LEU A 9 -1.79 9.63 9.08
C LEU A 9 -2.08 8.81 10.34
N GLN A 10 -1.05 8.51 11.13
CA GLN A 10 -1.24 7.79 12.39
C GLN A 10 -2.15 8.57 13.35
N GLN A 11 -1.99 9.90 13.46
CA GLN A 11 -2.86 10.73 14.31
C GLN A 11 -4.31 10.76 13.82
N ARG A 12 -4.53 10.59 12.51
CA ARG A 12 -5.87 10.52 11.90
C ARG A 12 -6.54 9.15 12.04
N CYS A 13 -5.84 8.14 12.56
CA CYS A 13 -6.44 6.83 12.86
C CYS A 13 -7.25 6.90 14.17
N ASN A 14 -8.33 7.68 14.17
CA ASN A 14 -9.20 7.93 15.32
C ASN A 14 -10.68 7.93 14.89
N ASP A 15 -11.59 7.94 15.87
CA ASP A 15 -13.04 7.82 15.64
C ASP A 15 -13.65 8.97 14.81
N GLU A 16 -12.99 10.13 14.70
CA GLU A 16 -13.46 11.25 13.87
C GLU A 16 -13.39 10.92 12.38
N TYR A 17 -12.31 10.25 11.96
CA TYR A 17 -12.01 9.91 10.57
C TYR A 17 -12.39 8.45 10.22
N PHE A 18 -12.38 7.55 11.21
CA PHE A 18 -12.69 6.14 11.05
C PHE A 18 -13.95 5.77 11.85
N ARG A 19 -15.09 6.19 11.34
CA ARG A 19 -16.41 5.93 11.92
C ARG A 19 -16.86 4.49 11.66
N ASP A 20 -17.90 4.05 12.35
CA ASP A 20 -18.62 2.80 12.08
C ASP A 20 -17.73 1.53 12.06
N ASN A 21 -16.74 1.46 12.96
CA ASN A 21 -15.76 0.36 13.02
C ASN A 21 -15.05 0.12 11.67
N THR A 22 -14.73 1.20 10.97
CA THR A 22 -13.85 1.12 9.80
C THR A 22 -12.38 1.09 10.23
N HIS A 23 -11.57 0.35 9.49
CA HIS A 23 -10.16 0.14 9.80
C HIS A 23 -9.30 0.20 8.54
N LEU A 24 -8.07 0.71 8.69
CA LEU A 24 -7.03 0.56 7.69
C LEU A 24 -6.48 -0.86 7.70
N ILE A 25 -6.26 -1.41 6.51
CA ILE A 25 -5.55 -2.68 6.35
C ILE A 25 -4.07 -2.38 6.16
N ALA A 26 -3.25 -2.90 7.06
CA ALA A 26 -1.82 -2.65 7.08
C ALA A 26 -1.00 -3.94 6.92
N ASP A 27 0.27 -3.75 6.55
CA ASP A 27 1.24 -4.84 6.50
C ASP A 27 1.72 -5.24 7.89
N SER A 28 2.33 -6.43 8.01
CA SER A 28 2.93 -6.95 9.24
C SER A 28 3.99 -6.05 9.88
N ALA A 29 4.60 -5.14 9.10
CA ALA A 29 5.56 -4.14 9.59
C ALA A 29 4.92 -2.99 10.40
N TYR A 30 3.59 -2.89 10.42
CA TYR A 30 2.85 -1.92 11.22
C TYR A 30 2.47 -2.49 12.58
N THR A 31 2.19 -1.59 13.53
CA THR A 31 1.71 -1.96 14.87
C THR A 31 0.17 -2.01 14.85
N LEU A 32 -0.42 -3.01 15.49
CA LEU A 32 -1.87 -3.11 15.69
C LEU A 32 -2.38 -1.90 16.48
N GLN A 33 -3.44 -1.25 15.99
CA GLN A 33 -4.11 -0.11 16.65
C GLN A 33 -5.62 -0.24 16.45
N LYS A 34 -6.43 0.53 17.21
CA LYS A 34 -7.91 0.47 17.14
C LYS A 34 -8.44 0.54 15.71
N HIS A 35 -7.91 1.44 14.89
CA HIS A 35 -8.34 1.63 13.50
C HIS A 35 -7.37 1.03 12.47
N ILE A 36 -6.47 0.13 12.88
CA ILE A 36 -5.47 -0.47 11.99
C ILE A 36 -5.41 -1.97 12.22
N MET A 37 -5.81 -2.72 11.19
CA MET A 37 -5.76 -4.17 11.15
C MET A 37 -4.44 -4.64 10.55
N VAL A 38 -3.72 -5.49 11.28
CA VAL A 38 -2.47 -6.12 10.83
C VAL A 38 -2.63 -7.64 10.82
N PRO A 39 -1.89 -8.38 9.98
CA PRO A 39 -1.89 -9.83 10.01
C PRO A 39 -1.30 -10.36 11.32
N TYR A 40 -1.80 -11.50 11.79
CA TYR A 40 -1.16 -12.26 12.87
C TYR A 40 0.24 -12.69 12.43
N ARG A 41 1.22 -12.51 13.32
CA ARG A 41 2.58 -12.98 13.09
C ARG A 41 2.61 -14.50 13.13
N ASN A 42 3.31 -15.10 12.18
CA ASN A 42 3.47 -16.55 12.12
C ASN A 42 4.64 -17.00 12.99
N ASN A 43 4.37 -17.34 14.24
CA ASN A 43 5.35 -17.90 15.18
C ASN A 43 5.28 -19.44 15.23
N GLY A 44 4.80 -20.09 14.16
CA GLY A 44 4.61 -21.55 14.08
C GLY A 44 3.30 -22.08 14.69
N HIS A 45 2.61 -21.29 15.50
CA HIS A 45 1.41 -21.70 16.25
C HIS A 45 0.16 -20.86 15.90
N LEU A 46 -0.07 -20.61 14.61
CA LEU A 46 -1.30 -19.92 14.16
C LEU A 46 -2.50 -20.85 14.31
N THR A 47 -3.54 -20.39 14.99
CA THR A 47 -4.84 -21.07 15.02
C THR A 47 -5.51 -21.03 13.64
N ASN A 48 -6.52 -21.87 13.43
CA ASN A 48 -7.25 -21.91 12.16
C ASN A 48 -7.97 -20.59 11.86
N GLU A 49 -8.46 -19.92 12.89
CA GLU A 49 -9.11 -18.61 12.82
C GLU A 49 -8.09 -17.54 12.41
N ALA A 50 -6.90 -17.54 13.00
CA ALA A 50 -5.82 -16.61 12.65
C ALA A 50 -5.32 -16.82 11.21
N ARG A 51 -5.23 -18.08 10.75
CA ARG A 51 -4.93 -18.39 9.34
C ARG A 51 -6.02 -17.86 8.40
N ARG A 52 -7.30 -18.10 8.73
CA ARG A 52 -8.44 -17.61 7.93
C ARG A 52 -8.44 -16.09 7.85
N TYR A 53 -8.24 -15.42 8.98
CA TYR A 53 -8.10 -13.97 9.04
C TYR A 53 -6.95 -13.47 8.14
N ASN A 54 -5.74 -14.03 8.29
CA ASN A 54 -4.58 -13.65 7.48
C ASN A 54 -4.82 -13.87 5.98
N HIS A 55 -5.52 -14.96 5.62
CA HIS A 55 -5.87 -15.26 4.23
C HIS A 55 -6.82 -14.20 3.65
N VAL A 56 -7.89 -13.85 4.37
CA VAL A 56 -8.83 -12.81 3.94
C VAL A 56 -8.13 -11.45 3.83
N LEU A 57 -7.34 -11.08 4.84
CA LEU A 57 -6.61 -9.82 4.86
C LEU A 57 -5.63 -9.72 3.67
N SER A 58 -4.88 -10.79 3.39
CA SER A 58 -3.95 -10.87 2.26
C SER A 58 -4.67 -10.78 0.92
N ARG A 59 -5.82 -11.46 0.78
CA ARG A 59 -6.63 -11.41 -0.44
C ARG A 59 -7.13 -10.00 -0.73
N THR A 60 -7.59 -9.27 0.29
CA THR A 60 -8.03 -7.87 0.14
C THR A 60 -6.86 -6.97 -0.26
N ARG A 61 -5.69 -7.14 0.37
CA ARG A 61 -4.48 -6.38 0.01
C ARG A 61 -4.03 -6.57 -1.42
N MET A 62 -4.14 -7.79 -1.97
CA MET A 62 -3.72 -8.07 -3.33
C MET A 62 -4.43 -7.16 -4.37
N ILE A 63 -5.67 -6.76 -4.13
CA ILE A 63 -6.40 -5.82 -5.00
C ILE A 63 -5.74 -4.43 -4.94
N ILE A 64 -5.42 -3.95 -3.74
CA ILE A 64 -4.76 -2.66 -3.51
C ILE A 64 -3.37 -2.64 -4.16
N GLU A 65 -2.59 -3.70 -3.97
CA GLU A 65 -1.24 -3.84 -4.52
C GLU A 65 -1.26 -3.86 -6.05
N LYS A 66 -2.22 -4.57 -6.66
CA LYS A 66 -2.43 -4.55 -8.13
C LYS A 66 -2.76 -3.15 -8.63
N ALA A 67 -3.67 -2.42 -7.97
CA ALA A 67 -4.03 -1.06 -8.37
C ALA A 67 -2.83 -0.10 -8.29
N ILE A 68 -2.06 -0.16 -7.20
CA ILE A 68 -0.82 0.63 -7.05
C ILE A 68 0.21 0.24 -8.12
N GLY A 69 0.34 -1.06 -8.43
CA GLY A 69 1.21 -1.57 -9.49
C GLY A 69 0.86 -0.99 -10.85
N LEU A 70 -0.43 -0.98 -11.22
CA LEU A 70 -0.93 -0.38 -12.45
C LEU A 70 -0.64 1.12 -12.51
N LEU A 71 -0.88 1.85 -11.41
CA LEU A 71 -0.60 3.28 -11.34
C LEU A 71 0.89 3.59 -11.52
N LYS A 72 1.76 2.81 -10.87
CA LYS A 72 3.23 2.91 -11.05
C LYS A 72 3.64 2.60 -12.49
N GLY A 73 3.02 1.60 -13.11
CA GLY A 73 3.25 1.25 -14.52
C GLY A 73 2.92 2.41 -15.45
N ARG A 74 1.71 2.98 -15.33
CA ARG A 74 1.27 4.12 -16.14
C ARG A 74 2.19 5.32 -16.02
N TRP A 75 2.66 5.64 -14.81
CA TRP A 75 3.60 6.74 -14.61
C TRP A 75 4.97 6.50 -15.25
N ARG A 76 5.46 5.25 -15.23
CA ARG A 76 6.71 4.89 -15.91
C ARG A 76 6.60 5.01 -17.42
N SER A 77 5.49 4.57 -18.01
CA SER A 77 5.23 4.72 -19.44
C SER A 77 5.20 6.19 -19.86
N PHE A 78 4.58 7.06 -19.06
CA PHE A 78 4.58 8.51 -19.34
C PHE A 78 6.00 9.09 -19.36
N ARG A 79 6.84 8.74 -18.37
CA ARG A 79 8.24 9.17 -18.37
C ARG A 79 9.00 8.70 -19.61
N GLN A 80 8.80 7.46 -20.04
CA GLN A 80 9.47 6.91 -21.23
C GLN A 80 9.10 7.68 -22.50
N ILE A 81 7.85 8.11 -22.63
CA ILE A 81 7.40 8.93 -23.77
C ILE A 81 8.10 10.29 -23.74
N THR A 82 8.15 10.97 -22.59
CA THR A 82 8.83 12.26 -22.47
C THR A 82 10.31 12.19 -22.88
N TYR A 83 11.05 11.16 -22.43
CA TYR A 83 12.45 10.99 -22.82
C TYR A 83 12.63 10.60 -24.30
N ALA A 84 11.64 9.94 -24.91
CA ALA A 84 11.68 9.58 -26.32
C ALA A 84 11.44 10.80 -27.22
N GLU A 85 10.57 11.72 -26.81
CA GLU A 85 10.34 13.01 -27.51
C GLU A 85 11.54 13.96 -27.35
N ASP A 86 12.15 14.03 -26.16
CA ASP A 86 13.36 14.83 -25.93
C ASP A 86 14.60 14.29 -26.68
N GLY A 87 14.61 12.99 -27.03
CA GLY A 87 15.69 12.35 -27.78
C GLY A 87 15.64 12.58 -29.30
N SER A 88 14.46 12.84 -29.86
CA SER A 88 14.26 13.09 -31.29
C SER A 88 14.73 14.46 -31.78
N ASP A 89 14.88 15.45 -30.89
CA ASP A 89 15.38 16.78 -31.26
C ASP A 89 16.92 16.83 -31.43
N SER A 90 17.63 15.79 -30.99
CA SER A 90 19.10 15.68 -31.06
C SER A 90 19.65 15.15 -32.39
N ILE A 91 18.79 14.62 -33.26
CA ILE A 91 19.16 14.11 -34.60
C ILE A 91 18.88 15.10 -35.75
N MET A 92 18.43 16.32 -35.44
CA MET A 92 18.13 17.37 -36.43
C MET A 92 19.14 18.53 -36.46
N TYR A 93 20.30 18.38 -35.80
CA TYR A 93 21.42 19.31 -35.91
C TYR A 93 22.69 18.55 -36.34
N ASN A 94 22.91 18.47 -37.66
CA ASN A 94 24.21 18.23 -38.31
C ASN A 94 24.39 19.31 -39.38
#